data_AF-A0A3C2AQL3-F1
#
_entry.id   AF-A0A3C2AQL3-F1
#
_cell.length_a   1.000
_cell.length_b   1.000
_cell.length_c   1.000
_cell.angle_alpha   90.00
_cell.angle_beta   90.00
_cell.angle_gamma   90.00
#
_symmetry.space_group_name_H-M   'P 1'
#
loop_
_entity.id
_entity.type
_entity.pdbx_description
1 polymer ?
#
loop_
_entity_poly.entity_id
_entity_poly.type
_entity_poly.pdbx_seq_one_letter_code
_entity_poly.pdbx_strand_id
1 'polypeptide(L)'
;MILGITVAINLLLASLTGCVLGVYTSSQNIVDIPKVESDHSFEILISLFEAKYPAVYEIRKDEYRRLYASVENEKGDVVKGYFDPSSADYFGPIRKEPQWIKWITTLHRSLLVGAAGRYIMLFTTLLTIFLTLFGVVLWVNKYSSTVSIKRIWRSEKKYKELHSHGGLLATPAIILLLLSAMFLSFKSLQIIDFASSTSSAVEELKMEDLGQFKQVIFPFFPGEPYELETSLGSYTLILEPFEILTYTANSNARIWHAKSMFIHTGRGNIGLSFGWIGIALLLLYFTYTGIRMSAWRFKGIKIFSPKAHPIRILYASESGKTMAVAYSFQKQLKKQGIKSRISSINGFKYKEGIEQLFVFAATYGDGEAPSNGSKWKSTLNSIPKNTSIQFSVLGFGSMFYPKYCKFGEDIDELLKKKLGLTRIIPLHKVNQQNVVDYKEYLLSLFQKLKLSMPEKLEWP
;
A
#
# COMPACT_ATOMS: atom_id res chain seq x y z
N MET A 1 -7.35 -10.15 2.68
CA MET A 1 -7.60 -8.94 3.51
C MET A 1 -6.37 -8.52 4.28
N ILE A 2 -5.78 -9.39 5.12
CA ILE A 2 -4.58 -9.09 5.92
C ILE A 2 -3.48 -8.50 5.04
N LEU A 3 -3.19 -9.13 3.90
CA LEU A 3 -2.22 -8.65 2.92
C LEU A 3 -2.43 -7.19 2.48
N GLY A 4 -3.68 -6.80 2.19
CA GLY A 4 -3.99 -5.44 1.74
C GLY A 4 -3.86 -4.39 2.84
N ILE A 5 -4.12 -4.78 4.10
CA ILE A 5 -3.90 -3.89 5.25
C ILE A 5 -2.39 -3.72 5.49
N THR A 6 -1.63 -4.80 5.47
CA THR A 6 -0.17 -4.77 5.62
C THR A 6 0.49 -3.88 4.57
N VAL A 7 0.11 -4.04 3.29
CA VAL A 7 0.64 -3.23 2.20
C VAL A 7 0.25 -1.76 2.34
N ALA A 8 -0.99 -1.47 2.75
CA ALA A 8 -1.43 -0.09 2.96
C ALA A 8 -0.65 0.58 4.10
N ILE A 9 -0.42 -0.12 5.22
CA ILE A 9 0.39 0.40 6.35
C ILE A 9 1.83 0.66 5.91
N ASN A 10 2.46 -0.31 5.24
CA ASN A 10 3.83 -0.18 4.77
C ASN A 10 3.96 0.96 3.75
N LEU A 11 3.01 1.09 2.83
CA LEU A 11 3.03 2.16 1.83
C LEU A 11 2.83 3.54 2.45
N LEU A 12 1.97 3.68 3.47
CA LEU A 12 1.84 4.93 4.23
C LEU A 12 3.15 5.29 4.92
N LEU A 13 3.79 4.33 5.58
CA LEU A 13 5.06 4.53 6.27
C LEU A 13 6.19 4.88 5.30
N ALA A 14 6.31 4.15 4.19
CA ALA A 14 7.29 4.39 3.15
C ALA A 14 7.11 5.78 2.51
N SER A 15 5.86 6.18 2.21
CA SER A 15 5.56 7.49 1.62
C SER A 15 5.82 8.63 2.60
N LEU A 16 5.45 8.47 3.88
CA LEU A 16 5.69 9.48 4.91
C LEU A 16 7.19 9.69 5.17
N THR A 17 7.92 8.59 5.35
CA THR A 17 9.39 8.64 5.53
C THR A 17 10.08 9.15 4.26
N GLY A 18 9.57 8.80 3.08
CA GLY A 18 10.04 9.31 1.79
C GLY A 18 9.88 10.83 1.66
N CYS A 19 8.76 11.40 2.12
CA CYS A 19 8.60 12.86 2.18
C CYS A 19 9.66 13.51 3.06
N VAL A 20 9.90 12.97 4.26
CA VAL A 20 10.91 13.52 5.19
C VAL A 20 12.32 13.44 4.60
N LEU A 21 12.68 12.31 4.00
CA LEU A 21 13.98 12.14 3.34
C LEU A 21 14.10 13.06 2.12
N GLY A 22 13.02 13.24 1.35
CA GLY A 22 12.97 14.17 0.23
C GLY A 22 13.19 15.62 0.65
N VAL A 23 12.57 16.07 1.75
CA VAL A 23 12.81 17.41 2.30
C VAL A 23 14.27 17.56 2.73
N TYR A 24 14.83 16.53 3.38
CA TYR A 24 16.24 16.55 3.77
C TYR A 24 17.16 16.63 2.54
N THR A 25 16.97 15.80 1.51
CA THR A 25 17.79 15.85 0.29
C THR A 25 17.64 17.18 -0.45
N SER A 26 16.43 17.74 -0.52
CA SER A 26 16.19 19.10 -1.03
C SER A 26 16.95 20.15 -0.23
N SER A 27 16.94 20.08 1.10
CA SER A 27 17.70 21.00 1.95
C SER A 27 19.20 20.92 1.68
N GLN A 28 19.73 19.69 1.47
CA GLN A 28 21.12 19.49 1.11
C GLN A 28 21.45 20.11 -0.24
N ASN A 29 20.56 20.09 -1.24
CA ASN A 29 20.82 20.70 -2.55
C ASN A 29 21.06 22.23 -2.49
N ILE A 30 20.49 22.91 -1.49
CA ILE A 30 20.54 24.38 -1.32
C ILE A 30 21.70 24.81 -0.40
N VAL A 31 22.35 23.87 0.31
CA VAL A 31 23.51 24.21 1.14
C VAL A 31 24.61 24.81 0.26
N ASP A 32 25.01 26.02 0.65
CA ASP A 32 26.04 26.83 0.02
C ASP A 32 27.43 26.25 0.28
N ILE A 33 27.81 25.29 -0.56
CA ILE A 33 29.14 24.70 -0.65
C ILE A 33 29.50 24.77 -2.14
N PRO A 34 30.71 25.24 -2.51
CA PRO A 34 31.18 25.27 -3.88
C PRO A 34 30.98 23.93 -4.59
N LYS A 35 30.49 23.98 -5.83
CA LYS A 35 30.17 22.80 -6.64
C LYS A 35 31.14 22.73 -7.81
N VAL A 36 31.57 21.53 -8.15
CA VAL A 36 32.38 21.24 -9.33
C VAL A 36 31.53 21.51 -10.57
N GLU A 37 31.95 22.49 -11.36
CA GLU A 37 31.40 22.81 -12.68
C GLU A 37 31.90 21.81 -13.75
N SER A 38 31.25 21.79 -14.91
CA SER A 38 31.54 20.84 -15.99
C SER A 38 32.95 20.96 -16.59
N ASP A 39 33.59 22.10 -16.37
CA ASP A 39 34.78 22.52 -17.12
C ASP A 39 36.08 22.24 -16.34
N HIS A 40 35.98 21.77 -15.09
CA HIS A 40 37.15 21.32 -14.33
C HIS A 40 37.55 19.92 -14.78
N SER A 41 38.56 19.84 -15.66
CA SER A 41 39.23 18.58 -15.95
C SER A 41 39.85 18.02 -14.67
N PHE A 42 39.81 16.70 -14.52
CA PHE A 42 40.34 16.01 -13.34
C PHE A 42 41.85 16.28 -13.13
N GLU A 43 42.61 16.41 -14.23
CA GLU A 43 44.03 16.75 -14.19
C GLU A 43 44.28 18.11 -13.54
N ILE A 44 43.49 19.13 -13.91
CA ILE A 44 43.58 20.48 -13.33
C ILE A 44 43.36 20.42 -11.82
N LEU A 45 42.42 19.59 -11.35
CA LEU A 45 42.16 19.41 -9.93
C LEU A 45 43.34 18.74 -9.21
N ILE A 46 43.97 17.72 -9.81
CA ILE A 46 45.17 17.10 -9.22
C ILE A 46 46.29 18.13 -9.09
N SER A 47 46.67 18.76 -10.21
CA SER A 47 47.80 19.69 -10.25
C SER A 47 47.58 20.88 -9.30
N LEU A 48 46.34 21.34 -9.17
CA LEU A 48 46.00 22.44 -8.28
C LEU A 48 46.12 22.04 -6.80
N PHE A 49 45.73 20.83 -6.43
CA PHE A 49 45.87 20.34 -5.06
C PHE A 49 47.32 20.02 -4.70
N GLU A 50 48.08 19.40 -5.60
CA GLU A 50 49.51 19.11 -5.40
C GLU A 50 50.36 20.37 -5.32
N ALA A 51 50.00 21.42 -6.07
CA ALA A 51 50.69 22.71 -6.00
C ALA A 51 50.49 23.41 -4.64
N LYS A 52 49.41 23.09 -3.92
CA LYS A 52 49.00 23.81 -2.71
C LYS A 52 49.25 23.06 -1.41
N TYR A 53 49.17 21.74 -1.44
CA TYR A 53 49.30 20.90 -0.25
C TYR A 53 50.54 20.00 -0.34
N PRO A 54 51.35 19.90 0.73
CA PRO A 54 52.52 19.01 0.78
C PRO A 54 52.19 17.54 0.45
N ALA A 55 51.03 17.06 0.86
CA ALA A 55 50.54 15.74 0.52
C ALA A 55 49.02 15.74 0.34
N VAL A 56 48.55 15.00 -0.65
CA VAL A 56 47.13 14.77 -0.95
C VAL A 56 46.91 13.28 -0.91
N TYR A 57 45.87 12.82 -0.21
CA TYR A 57 45.60 11.40 -0.03
C TYR A 57 44.40 10.94 -0.86
N GLU A 58 43.34 11.76 -0.88
CA GLU A 58 42.08 11.42 -1.54
C GLU A 58 41.41 12.70 -2.03
N ILE A 59 40.92 12.68 -3.25
CA ILE A 59 39.96 13.68 -3.76
C ILE A 59 38.71 12.91 -4.22
N ARG A 60 37.52 13.34 -3.78
CA ARG A 60 36.25 12.71 -4.15
C ARG A 60 35.18 13.74 -4.44
N LYS A 61 34.39 13.49 -5.46
CA LYS A 61 33.16 14.21 -5.78
C LYS A 61 31.95 13.51 -5.18
N ASP A 62 31.20 14.22 -4.34
CA ASP A 62 29.94 13.74 -3.77
C ASP A 62 28.77 13.85 -4.78
N GLU A 63 27.64 13.20 -4.49
CA GLU A 63 26.42 13.17 -5.30
C GLU A 63 25.83 14.58 -5.55
N TYR A 64 26.15 15.56 -4.70
CA TYR A 64 25.78 16.97 -4.85
C TYR A 64 26.76 17.80 -5.69
N ARG A 65 27.73 17.14 -6.35
CA ARG A 65 28.85 17.75 -7.08
C ARG A 65 29.80 18.57 -6.20
N ARG A 66 29.96 18.18 -4.94
CA ARG A 66 30.88 18.86 -4.00
C ARG A 66 32.22 18.16 -3.98
N LEU A 67 33.29 18.93 -3.84
CA LEU A 67 34.64 18.37 -3.71
C LEU A 67 34.97 18.10 -2.24
N TYR A 68 35.28 16.85 -1.95
CA TYR A 68 35.84 16.40 -0.69
C TYR A 68 37.31 16.05 -0.92
N ALA A 69 38.19 16.43 0.00
CA ALA A 69 39.56 15.97 -0.03
C ALA A 69 40.10 15.63 1.37
N SER A 70 41.14 14.81 1.38
CA SER A 70 41.98 14.52 2.53
C SER A 70 43.39 14.96 2.17
N VAL A 71 43.88 16.02 2.82
CA VAL A 71 45.17 16.64 2.54
C VAL A 71 45.97 16.81 3.82
N GLU A 72 47.28 16.88 3.70
CA GLU A 72 48.17 17.30 4.77
C GLU A 72 48.43 18.80 4.64
N ASN A 73 48.25 19.54 5.73
CA ASN A 73 48.62 20.97 5.77
C ASN A 73 50.12 21.14 6.03
N GLU A 74 50.65 22.35 5.85
CA GLU A 74 52.06 22.70 6.13
C GLU A 74 52.52 22.37 7.56
N LYS A 75 51.59 22.20 8.51
CA LYS A 75 51.87 21.82 9.91
C LYS A 75 52.02 20.31 10.11
N GLY A 76 51.82 19.49 9.08
CA GLY A 76 51.76 18.03 9.17
C GLY A 76 50.42 17.47 9.65
N ASP A 77 49.41 18.33 9.84
CA ASP A 77 48.07 17.91 10.24
C ASP A 77 47.25 17.44 9.03
N VAL A 78 46.65 16.25 9.14
CA VAL A 78 45.73 15.72 8.10
C VAL A 78 44.35 16.35 8.25
N VAL A 79 43.95 17.19 7.28
CA VAL A 79 42.67 17.86 7.24
C VAL A 79 41.74 17.17 6.23
N LYS A 80 40.53 16.87 6.70
CA LYS A 80 39.46 16.24 5.90
C LYS A 80 38.24 17.14 5.86
N GLY A 81 37.75 17.45 4.65
CA GLY A 81 36.61 18.34 4.51
C GLY A 81 36.24 18.67 3.08
N TYR A 82 35.40 19.70 2.95
CA TYR A 82 35.03 20.28 1.67
C TYR A 82 36.06 21.31 1.25
N PHE A 83 36.31 21.38 -0.06
CA PHE A 83 37.25 22.30 -0.67
C PHE A 83 36.59 23.01 -1.85
N ASP A 84 37.07 24.21 -2.16
CA ASP A 84 36.68 24.92 -3.37
C ASP A 84 37.32 24.26 -4.61
N PRO A 85 36.54 23.84 -5.63
CA PRO A 85 37.08 23.26 -6.85
C PRO A 85 38.01 24.16 -7.66
N SER A 86 37.88 25.49 -7.54
CA SER A 86 38.67 26.44 -8.35
C SER A 86 39.96 26.89 -7.69
N SER A 87 40.02 26.91 -6.35
CA SER A 87 41.17 27.41 -5.60
C SER A 87 41.82 26.38 -4.67
N ALA A 88 41.21 25.20 -4.50
CA ALA A 88 41.52 24.21 -3.46
C ALA A 88 41.62 24.82 -2.06
N ASP A 89 40.92 25.91 -1.79
CA ASP A 89 40.79 26.43 -0.43
C ASP A 89 39.94 25.49 0.41
N TYR A 90 40.36 25.28 1.66
CA TYR A 90 39.57 24.55 2.63
C TYR A 90 38.29 25.34 2.95
N PHE A 91 37.14 24.75 2.64
CA PHE A 91 35.84 25.35 2.89
C PHE A 91 35.31 25.03 4.29
N GLY A 92 35.47 23.77 4.74
CA GLY A 92 34.99 23.37 6.07
C GLY A 92 34.86 21.86 6.28
N PRO A 93 34.50 21.43 7.50
CA PRO A 93 34.46 20.01 7.87
C PRO A 93 33.30 19.27 7.20
N ILE A 94 33.44 17.94 7.13
CA ILE A 94 32.37 17.06 6.61
C ILE A 94 31.13 17.17 7.49
N ARG A 95 30.01 17.55 6.90
CA ARG A 95 28.71 17.56 7.58
C ARG A 95 28.23 16.14 7.78
N LYS A 96 28.36 15.61 9.00
CA LYS A 96 27.82 14.29 9.35
C LYS A 96 26.30 14.31 9.27
N GLU A 97 25.71 13.31 8.62
CA GLU A 97 24.27 13.13 8.62
C GLU A 97 23.74 13.01 10.07
N PRO A 98 22.70 13.78 10.44
CA PRO A 98 22.09 13.70 11.77
C PRO A 98 21.60 12.28 12.09
N GLN A 99 21.69 11.87 13.36
CA GLN A 99 21.29 10.52 13.78
C GLN A 99 19.81 10.21 13.50
N TRP A 100 18.94 11.21 13.61
CA TRP A 100 17.51 11.03 13.31
C TRP A 100 17.26 10.77 11.82
N ILE A 101 18.06 11.35 10.91
CA ILE A 101 17.98 11.05 9.45
C ILE A 101 18.40 9.62 9.19
N LYS A 102 19.46 9.14 9.84
CA LYS A 102 19.90 7.74 9.73
C LYS A 102 18.79 6.79 10.20
N TRP A 103 18.17 7.11 11.34
CA TRP A 103 17.05 6.33 11.86
C TRP A 103 15.86 6.29 10.89
N ILE A 104 15.46 7.42 10.31
CA ILE A 104 14.39 7.47 9.30
C ILE A 104 14.77 6.69 8.05
N THR A 105 16.04 6.76 7.63
CA THR A 105 16.55 6.00 6.48
C THR A 105 16.46 4.50 6.73
N THR A 106 16.81 4.03 7.94
CA THR A 106 16.67 2.62 8.33
C THR A 106 15.21 2.20 8.42
N LEU A 107 14.33 3.08 8.92
CA LEU A 107 12.89 2.85 8.95
C LEU A 107 12.33 2.71 7.51
N HIS A 108 12.70 3.61 6.60
CA HIS A 108 12.26 3.61 5.21
C HIS A 108 12.75 2.37 4.44
N ARG A 109 14.01 1.98 4.65
CA ARG A 109 14.65 0.88 3.89
C ARG A 109 14.33 -0.51 4.43
N SER A 110 14.14 -0.63 5.74
CA SER A 110 14.07 -1.95 6.39
C SER A 110 13.12 -2.01 7.58
N LEU A 111 12.23 -1.05 7.78
CA LEU A 111 11.25 -1.04 8.87
C LEU A 111 11.86 -1.26 10.27
N LEU A 112 13.14 -0.88 10.45
CA LEU A 112 13.94 -1.15 11.66
C LEU A 112 14.14 -2.63 12.04
N VAL A 113 13.76 -3.57 11.18
CA VAL A 113 13.85 -5.03 11.43
C VAL A 113 14.89 -5.72 10.54
N GLY A 114 15.88 -4.98 10.05
CA GLY A 114 17.02 -5.52 9.32
C GLY A 114 16.64 -6.22 8.00
N ALA A 115 17.16 -7.43 7.78
CA ALA A 115 16.96 -8.16 6.52
C ALA A 115 15.49 -8.45 6.23
N ALA A 116 14.70 -8.87 7.23
CA ALA A 116 13.27 -9.17 7.08
C ALA A 116 12.50 -7.96 6.53
N GLY A 117 12.80 -6.77 7.04
CA GLY A 117 12.12 -5.55 6.60
C GLY A 117 12.45 -5.16 5.18
N ARG A 118 13.67 -5.47 4.70
CA ARG A 118 14.02 -5.25 3.29
C ARG A 118 13.20 -6.13 2.35
N TYR A 119 12.95 -7.39 2.72
CA TYR A 119 12.04 -8.27 1.98
C TYR A 119 10.60 -7.75 2.01
N ILE A 120 10.13 -7.27 3.16
CA ILE A 120 8.79 -6.67 3.30
C ILE A 120 8.65 -5.43 2.40
N MET A 121 9.67 -4.57 2.36
CA MET A 121 9.68 -3.38 1.51
C MET A 121 9.68 -3.77 0.02
N LEU A 122 10.52 -4.72 -0.40
CA LEU A 122 10.52 -5.22 -1.78
C LEU A 122 9.15 -5.80 -2.17
N PHE A 123 8.56 -6.63 -1.31
CA PHE A 123 7.24 -7.20 -1.54
C PHE A 123 6.14 -6.12 -1.63
N THR A 124 6.20 -5.11 -0.77
CA THR A 124 5.30 -3.95 -0.79
C THR A 124 5.43 -3.18 -2.10
N THR A 125 6.66 -2.96 -2.59
CA THR A 125 6.94 -2.31 -3.88
C THR A 125 6.34 -3.11 -5.04
N LEU A 126 6.59 -4.42 -5.11
CA LEU A 126 6.05 -5.29 -6.17
C LEU A 126 4.52 -5.30 -6.18
N LEU A 127 3.89 -5.39 -5.02
CA LEU A 127 2.42 -5.36 -4.95
C LEU A 127 1.87 -3.98 -5.32
N THR A 128 2.57 -2.90 -4.98
CA THR A 128 2.17 -1.54 -5.36
C THR A 128 2.28 -1.32 -6.87
N ILE A 129 3.32 -1.86 -7.52
CA ILE A 129 3.43 -1.87 -9.00
C ILE A 129 2.22 -2.61 -9.59
N PHE A 130 1.93 -3.81 -9.10
CA PHE A 130 0.77 -4.59 -9.55
C PHE A 130 -0.55 -3.83 -9.40
N LEU A 131 -0.79 -3.22 -8.23
CA LEU A 131 -2.01 -2.44 -7.97
C LEU A 131 -2.11 -1.20 -8.86
N THR A 132 -0.98 -0.54 -9.14
CA THR A 132 -0.93 0.63 -10.03
C THR A 132 -1.28 0.25 -11.46
N LEU A 133 -0.68 -0.83 -11.98
CA LEU A 133 -0.99 -1.36 -13.32
C LEU A 133 -2.44 -1.83 -13.42
N PHE A 134 -2.94 -2.51 -12.39
CA PHE A 134 -4.34 -2.93 -12.32
C PHE A 134 -5.29 -1.72 -12.30
N GLY A 135 -4.91 -0.63 -11.63
CA GLY A 135 -5.65 0.64 -11.64
C GLY A 135 -5.78 1.23 -13.05
N VAL A 136 -4.72 1.18 -13.86
CA VAL A 136 -4.76 1.60 -15.28
C VAL A 136 -5.74 0.75 -16.09
N VAL A 137 -5.70 -0.57 -15.93
CA VAL A 137 -6.64 -1.49 -16.61
C VAL A 137 -8.09 -1.16 -16.26
N LEU A 138 -8.39 -0.95 -14.97
CA LEU A 138 -9.73 -0.55 -14.53
C LEU A 138 -10.15 0.82 -15.09
N TRP A 139 -9.21 1.76 -15.19
CA TRP A 139 -9.46 3.07 -15.77
C TRP A 139 -9.82 2.96 -17.25
N VAL A 140 -9.02 2.22 -18.04
CA VAL A 140 -9.27 1.99 -19.47
C VAL A 140 -10.64 1.35 -19.67
N ASN A 141 -10.95 0.28 -18.92
CA ASN A 141 -12.24 -0.41 -19.04
C ASN A 141 -13.44 0.48 -18.69
N LYS A 142 -13.25 1.46 -17.80
CA LYS A 142 -14.33 2.36 -17.36
C LYS A 142 -14.50 3.58 -18.26
N TYR A 143 -13.42 4.10 -18.85
CA TYR A 143 -13.39 5.38 -19.55
C TYR A 143 -13.05 5.27 -21.05
N SER A 144 -12.95 4.06 -21.62
CA SER A 144 -12.67 3.85 -23.06
C SER A 144 -13.73 4.43 -24.01
N SER A 145 -14.95 4.71 -23.52
CA SER A 145 -15.98 5.42 -24.29
C SER A 145 -15.78 6.93 -24.21
N THR A 146 -15.52 7.57 -25.36
CA THR A 146 -15.29 9.01 -25.55
C THR A 146 -16.38 9.92 -24.97
N VAL A 147 -17.59 9.39 -24.75
CA VAL A 147 -18.75 10.11 -24.19
C VAL A 147 -18.59 10.37 -22.67
N SER A 148 -17.79 9.57 -21.96
CA SER A 148 -17.66 9.65 -20.50
C SER A 148 -16.73 10.77 -20.01
N ILE A 149 -15.79 11.22 -20.84
CA ILE A 149 -14.80 12.25 -20.49
C ILE A 149 -15.47 13.64 -20.35
N LYS A 150 -16.54 13.92 -21.10
CA LYS A 150 -17.25 15.22 -21.01
C LYS A 150 -18.10 15.39 -19.74
N ARG A 151 -18.31 14.34 -18.93
CA ARG A 151 -19.15 14.38 -17.71
C ARG A 151 -18.36 14.52 -16.40
N ILE A 152 -17.03 14.71 -16.49
CA ILE A 152 -16.05 14.72 -15.39
C ILE A 152 -16.33 15.75 -14.27
N TRP A 153 -17.07 16.83 -14.54
CA TRP A 153 -17.23 17.94 -13.59
C TRP A 153 -18.59 18.04 -12.88
N ARG A 154 -19.45 17.01 -12.96
CA ARG A 154 -20.83 17.04 -12.39
C ARG A 154 -21.12 16.01 -11.29
N SER A 155 -20.12 15.30 -10.79
CA SER A 155 -20.29 14.17 -9.87
C SER A 155 -20.20 14.59 -8.39
N GLU A 156 -21.17 14.12 -7.58
CA GLU A 156 -21.18 14.33 -6.12
C GLU A 156 -20.02 13.63 -5.39
N LYS A 157 -19.27 12.72 -6.05
CA LYS A 157 -18.22 11.90 -5.42
C LYS A 157 -16.81 12.25 -5.94
N LYS A 158 -16.46 13.53 -5.89
CA LYS A 158 -15.18 14.12 -6.35
C LYS A 158 -13.92 13.31 -6.01
N TYR A 159 -13.81 12.76 -4.80
CA TYR A 159 -12.60 12.02 -4.38
C TYR A 159 -12.35 10.72 -5.18
N LYS A 160 -13.41 10.06 -5.68
CA LYS A 160 -13.26 8.82 -6.48
C LYS A 160 -12.74 9.13 -7.88
N GLU A 161 -13.16 10.25 -8.44
CA GLU A 161 -12.70 10.72 -9.75
C GLU A 161 -11.27 11.23 -9.66
N LEU A 162 -10.94 11.98 -8.62
CA LEU A 162 -9.57 12.43 -8.37
C LEU A 162 -8.63 11.24 -8.12
N HIS A 163 -9.06 10.20 -7.40
CA HIS A 163 -8.28 8.96 -7.28
C HIS A 163 -8.07 8.27 -8.63
N SER A 164 -9.12 8.21 -9.47
CA SER A 164 -9.06 7.49 -10.74
C SER A 164 -8.24 8.22 -11.82
N HIS A 165 -8.56 9.49 -12.09
CA HIS A 165 -7.86 10.29 -13.10
C HIS A 165 -6.50 10.78 -12.60
N GLY A 166 -6.43 11.24 -11.35
CA GLY A 166 -5.16 11.63 -10.73
C GLY A 166 -4.21 10.44 -10.62
N GLY A 167 -4.73 9.26 -10.31
CA GLY A 167 -3.96 8.02 -10.30
C GLY A 167 -3.34 7.72 -11.66
N LEU A 168 -4.13 7.79 -12.75
CA LEU A 168 -3.61 7.59 -14.11
C LEU A 168 -2.50 8.58 -14.47
N LEU A 169 -2.71 9.88 -14.20
CA LEU A 169 -1.72 10.91 -14.49
C LEU A 169 -0.42 10.72 -13.71
N ALA A 170 -0.52 10.25 -12.46
CA ALA A 170 0.64 10.00 -11.60
C ALA A 170 1.34 8.65 -11.90
N THR A 171 0.69 7.73 -12.62
CA THR A 171 1.21 6.37 -12.88
C THR A 171 2.65 6.36 -13.41
N PRO A 172 3.03 7.12 -14.46
CA PRO A 172 4.40 7.04 -15.00
C PRO A 172 5.46 7.38 -13.95
N ALA A 173 5.21 8.44 -13.17
CA ALA A 173 6.12 8.85 -12.10
C ALA A 173 6.15 7.86 -10.94
N ILE A 174 5.00 7.30 -10.54
CA ILE A 174 4.91 6.25 -9.51
C ILE A 174 5.67 5.00 -9.95
N ILE A 175 5.50 4.55 -11.19
CA ILE A 175 6.19 3.36 -11.71
C ILE A 175 7.70 3.59 -11.75
N LEU A 176 8.16 4.76 -12.20
CA LEU A 176 9.59 5.11 -12.19
C LEU A 176 10.18 5.09 -10.77
N LEU A 177 9.45 5.66 -9.79
CA LEU A 177 9.86 5.65 -8.39
C LEU A 177 9.91 4.22 -7.80
N LEU A 178 8.93 3.37 -8.13
CA LEU A 178 8.86 2.00 -7.63
C LEU A 178 9.90 1.08 -8.29
N LEU A 179 10.16 1.24 -9.59
CA LEU A 179 11.19 0.48 -10.30
C LEU A 179 12.59 0.80 -9.79
N SER A 180 12.87 2.08 -9.53
CA SER A 180 14.14 2.48 -8.90
C SER A 180 14.26 1.89 -7.49
N ALA A 181 13.20 1.94 -6.67
CA ALA A 181 13.18 1.33 -5.33
C ALA A 181 13.42 -0.20 -5.36
N MET A 182 12.80 -0.89 -6.33
CA MET A 182 12.95 -2.32 -6.55
C MET A 182 14.41 -2.66 -6.85
N PHE A 183 15.04 -1.91 -7.76
CA PHE A 183 16.43 -2.15 -8.14
C PHE A 183 17.41 -1.93 -6.99
N LEU A 184 17.19 -0.91 -6.14
CA LEU A 184 17.98 -0.69 -4.93
C LEU A 184 17.88 -1.84 -3.92
N SER A 185 16.74 -2.52 -3.89
CA SER A 185 16.52 -3.67 -3.02
C SER A 185 17.36 -4.88 -3.46
N PHE A 186 17.67 -5.02 -4.76
CA PHE A 186 18.47 -6.14 -5.27
C PHE A 186 19.88 -6.18 -4.69
N LYS A 187 20.57 -5.03 -4.62
CA LYS A 187 21.88 -4.94 -3.96
C LYS A 187 21.77 -5.24 -2.47
N SER A 188 20.78 -4.65 -1.81
CA SER A 188 20.63 -4.79 -0.36
C SER A 188 20.22 -6.20 0.10
N LEU A 189 19.72 -7.03 -0.82
CA LEU A 189 19.32 -8.42 -0.61
C LEU A 189 20.25 -9.42 -1.30
N GLN A 190 21.33 -8.95 -1.94
CA GLN A 190 22.30 -9.77 -2.68
C GLN A 190 21.66 -10.67 -3.75
N ILE A 191 20.61 -10.16 -4.42
CA ILE A 191 19.87 -10.91 -5.45
C ILE A 191 20.63 -10.98 -6.77
N ILE A 192 21.39 -9.93 -7.08
CA ILE A 192 22.19 -9.81 -8.30
C ILE A 192 23.64 -9.65 -7.89
N ASP A 193 24.56 -10.26 -8.65
CA ASP A 193 25.97 -10.02 -8.47
C ASP A 193 26.36 -8.66 -9.05
N PHE A 194 27.02 -7.85 -8.23
CA PHE A 194 27.50 -6.53 -8.60
C PHE A 194 29.01 -6.54 -8.90
N ALA A 195 29.67 -7.69 -8.81
CA ALA A 195 31.08 -7.85 -9.10
C ALA A 195 31.43 -7.29 -10.48
N SER A 196 32.51 -6.50 -10.51
CA SER A 196 33.09 -5.97 -11.75
C SER A 196 33.88 -7.07 -12.45
N SER A 197 33.81 -7.12 -13.78
CA SER A 197 34.66 -7.99 -14.58
C SER A 197 35.97 -7.27 -14.89
N THR A 198 37.10 -7.85 -14.51
CA THR A 198 38.43 -7.38 -14.90
C THR A 198 38.60 -7.57 -16.41
N SER A 199 38.76 -6.49 -17.16
CA SER A 199 39.18 -6.57 -18.56
C SER A 199 40.61 -6.06 -18.68
N SER A 200 41.55 -6.96 -18.96
CA SER A 200 42.97 -6.64 -19.11
C SER A 200 43.34 -6.07 -20.48
N ALA A 201 42.36 -5.66 -21.30
CA ALA A 201 42.61 -5.12 -22.63
C ALA A 201 42.56 -3.58 -22.56
N VAL A 202 43.73 -2.96 -22.43
CA VAL A 202 43.92 -1.52 -22.66
C VAL A 202 43.90 -1.31 -24.17
N GLU A 203 42.72 -1.11 -24.75
CA GLU A 203 42.64 -0.26 -25.95
C GLU A 203 42.97 1.18 -25.50
N GLU A 204 43.63 1.96 -26.38
CA GLU A 204 44.04 3.35 -26.17
C GLU A 204 42.84 4.25 -25.78
N LEU A 205 42.43 4.19 -24.52
CA LEU A 205 41.41 5.07 -23.94
C LEU A 205 42.07 6.43 -23.70
N LYS A 206 41.51 7.47 -24.31
CA LYS A 206 41.96 8.84 -24.10
C LYS A 206 41.39 9.38 -22.79
N MET A 207 42.02 10.39 -22.22
CA MET A 207 41.52 11.08 -21.02
C MET A 207 40.07 11.56 -21.17
N GLU A 208 39.67 11.96 -22.39
CA GLU A 208 38.32 12.42 -22.72
C GLU A 208 37.26 11.31 -22.59
N ASP A 209 37.66 10.04 -22.66
CA ASP A 209 36.80 8.87 -22.55
C ASP A 209 36.60 8.43 -21.09
N LEU A 210 37.38 8.98 -20.15
CA LEU A 210 37.20 8.80 -18.72
C LEU A 210 35.92 9.54 -18.32
N GLY A 211 34.79 8.83 -18.34
CA GLY A 211 33.51 9.37 -17.89
C GLY A 211 33.58 10.03 -16.50
N GLN A 212 32.51 10.72 -16.09
CA GLN A 212 32.55 11.62 -14.93
C GLN A 212 33.31 11.06 -13.70
N PHE A 213 34.35 11.79 -13.31
CA PHE A 213 35.17 11.56 -12.12
C PHE A 213 34.32 11.41 -10.85
N LYS A 214 34.62 10.39 -10.04
CA LYS A 214 34.03 10.19 -8.71
C LYS A 214 35.06 10.29 -7.60
N GLN A 215 36.14 9.52 -7.64
CA GLN A 215 37.12 9.47 -6.56
C GLN A 215 38.50 9.17 -7.12
N VAL A 216 39.52 9.82 -6.57
CA VAL A 216 40.93 9.51 -6.80
C VAL A 216 41.62 9.34 -5.48
N ILE A 217 42.41 8.27 -5.42
CA ILE A 217 43.34 7.99 -4.35
C ILE A 217 44.73 8.25 -4.90
N PHE A 218 45.46 9.07 -4.17
CA PHE A 218 46.81 9.48 -4.53
C PHE A 218 47.81 8.40 -4.06
N PRO A 219 48.89 8.20 -4.81
CA PRO A 219 49.96 7.31 -4.40
C PRO A 219 50.63 7.80 -3.12
N PHE A 220 51.13 6.89 -2.29
CA PHE A 220 51.89 7.26 -1.09
C PHE A 220 53.32 7.65 -1.44
N PHE A 221 53.88 7.05 -2.49
CA PHE A 221 55.24 7.33 -2.95
C PHE A 221 55.23 7.86 -4.40
N PRO A 222 56.16 8.77 -4.74
CA PRO A 222 56.33 9.21 -6.12
C PRO A 222 56.58 8.02 -7.07
N GLY A 223 55.84 7.95 -8.17
CA GLY A 223 55.95 6.89 -9.19
C GLY A 223 55.04 5.68 -8.98
N GLU A 224 54.31 5.59 -7.87
CA GLU A 224 53.19 4.66 -7.74
C GLU A 224 51.97 5.17 -8.53
N PRO A 225 51.08 4.26 -8.99
CA PRO A 225 49.94 4.67 -9.79
C PRO A 225 48.80 5.24 -8.92
N TYR A 226 48.05 6.16 -9.52
CA TYR A 226 46.80 6.69 -9.00
C TYR A 226 45.67 5.67 -9.19
N GLU A 227 44.80 5.54 -8.20
CA GLU A 227 43.54 4.79 -8.35
C GLU A 227 42.39 5.76 -8.61
N LEU A 228 41.80 5.66 -9.80
CA LEU A 228 40.70 6.51 -10.28
C LEU A 228 39.40 5.72 -10.38
N GLU A 229 38.39 6.09 -9.58
CA GLU A 229 37.02 5.64 -9.76
C GLU A 229 36.19 6.65 -10.58
N THR A 230 35.52 6.15 -11.62
CA THR A 230 34.62 6.94 -12.48
C THR A 230 33.20 6.38 -12.48
N SER A 231 32.31 6.95 -13.30
CA SER A 231 31.02 6.32 -13.62
C SER A 231 31.14 4.99 -14.38
N LEU A 232 32.21 4.80 -15.17
CA LEU A 232 32.37 3.66 -16.09
C LEU A 232 33.10 2.48 -15.45
N GLY A 233 34.07 2.75 -14.59
CA GLY A 233 34.90 1.73 -13.96
C GLY A 233 35.96 2.32 -13.04
N SER A 234 36.82 1.45 -12.53
CA SER A 234 38.02 1.87 -11.80
C SER A 234 39.25 1.68 -12.69
N TYR A 235 40.11 2.69 -12.70
CA TYR A 235 41.33 2.78 -13.49
C TYR A 235 42.52 2.90 -12.55
N THR A 236 43.63 2.26 -12.90
CA THR A 236 44.93 2.50 -12.27
C THR A 236 45.80 3.20 -13.30
N LEU A 237 46.30 4.39 -13.00
CA LEU A 237 46.99 5.24 -13.98
C LEU A 237 48.24 5.92 -13.42
N ILE A 238 49.24 6.12 -14.27
CA ILE A 238 50.39 7.00 -14.02
C ILE A 238 50.14 8.29 -14.80
N LEU A 239 50.46 9.46 -14.25
CA LEU A 239 50.22 10.76 -14.91
C LEU A 239 51.42 11.24 -15.74
N GLU A 240 52.64 10.84 -15.38
CA GLU A 240 53.86 11.25 -16.07
C GLU A 240 54.75 10.02 -16.40
N PRO A 241 54.64 9.42 -17.59
CA PRO A 241 53.70 9.75 -18.68
C PRO A 241 52.27 9.27 -18.36
N PHE A 242 51.26 9.90 -18.99
CA PHE A 242 49.86 9.47 -18.86
C PHE A 242 49.68 8.05 -19.44
N GLU A 243 49.60 7.06 -18.56
CA GLU A 243 49.47 5.65 -18.93
C GLU A 243 48.42 4.95 -18.05
N ILE A 244 47.44 4.30 -18.68
CA ILE A 244 46.43 3.49 -17.99
C ILE A 244 46.98 2.07 -17.84
N LEU A 245 47.33 1.69 -16.61
CA LEU A 245 47.90 0.38 -16.29
C LEU A 245 46.84 -0.72 -16.25
N THR A 246 45.70 -0.45 -15.61
CA THR A 246 44.60 -1.41 -15.52
C THR A 246 43.25 -0.73 -15.60
N TYR A 247 42.29 -1.44 -16.18
CA TYR A 247 40.89 -1.03 -16.25
C TYR A 247 39.97 -2.14 -15.74
N THR A 248 39.08 -1.77 -14.82
CA THR A 248 38.03 -2.65 -14.33
C THR A 248 36.67 -2.04 -14.63
N ALA A 249 36.01 -2.58 -15.66
CA ALA A 249 34.70 -2.10 -16.07
C ALA A 249 33.67 -2.36 -14.96
N ASN A 250 32.86 -1.35 -14.65
CA ASN A 250 31.72 -1.55 -13.75
C ASN A 250 30.71 -2.49 -14.41
N SER A 251 30.22 -3.46 -13.63
CA SER A 251 29.09 -4.27 -14.08
C SER A 251 27.87 -3.39 -14.39
N ASN A 252 27.07 -3.81 -15.37
CA ASN A 252 25.79 -3.17 -15.68
C ASN A 252 24.91 -3.03 -14.43
N ALA A 253 24.96 -4.00 -13.52
CA ALA A 253 24.26 -3.94 -12.25
C ALA A 253 24.71 -2.73 -11.40
N ARG A 254 26.02 -2.49 -11.26
CA ARG A 254 26.56 -1.34 -10.51
C ARG A 254 26.18 0.00 -11.14
N ILE A 255 26.19 0.08 -12.47
CA ILE A 255 25.75 1.27 -13.22
C ILE A 255 24.26 1.55 -12.98
N TRP A 256 23.40 0.54 -13.17
CA TRP A 256 21.96 0.68 -12.92
C TRP A 256 21.63 0.95 -11.46
N HIS A 257 22.45 0.47 -10.52
CA HIS A 257 22.29 0.77 -9.10
C HIS A 257 22.55 2.24 -8.81
N ALA A 258 23.65 2.78 -9.35
CA ALA A 258 23.96 4.20 -9.21
C ALA A 258 22.88 5.09 -9.85
N LYS A 259 22.41 4.74 -11.06
CA LYS A 259 21.28 5.44 -11.71
C LYS A 259 20.00 5.34 -10.89
N SER A 260 19.68 4.17 -10.35
CA SER A 260 18.51 3.97 -9.50
C SER A 260 18.60 4.75 -8.19
N MET A 261 19.79 4.87 -7.59
CA MET A 261 20.01 5.70 -6.39
C MET A 261 19.71 7.17 -6.70
N PHE A 262 20.25 7.68 -7.81
CA PHE A 262 19.98 9.04 -8.27
C PHE A 262 18.49 9.27 -8.55
N ILE A 263 17.87 8.38 -9.33
CA ILE A 263 16.45 8.48 -9.67
C ILE A 263 15.57 8.41 -8.43
N HIS A 264 15.83 7.50 -7.49
CA HIS A 264 14.95 7.30 -6.34
C HIS A 264 15.06 8.41 -5.29
N THR A 265 16.26 8.95 -5.06
CA THR A 265 16.53 9.92 -3.99
C THR A 265 16.52 11.38 -4.45
N GLY A 266 16.76 11.61 -5.74
CA GLY A 266 16.92 12.95 -6.31
C GLY A 266 18.16 13.70 -5.85
N ARG A 267 19.13 13.04 -5.20
CA ARG A 267 20.35 13.70 -4.68
C ARG A 267 21.09 14.40 -5.81
N GLY A 268 21.50 15.64 -5.58
CA GLY A 268 22.16 16.50 -6.57
C GLY A 268 21.20 17.20 -7.56
N ASN A 269 19.90 16.91 -7.54
CA ASN A 269 18.91 17.57 -8.39
C ASN A 269 17.68 18.01 -7.60
N ILE A 270 17.59 19.32 -7.33
CA ILE A 270 16.52 19.90 -6.51
C ILE A 270 15.12 19.71 -7.11
N GLY A 271 14.98 19.86 -8.44
CA GLY A 271 13.70 19.68 -9.12
C GLY A 271 13.19 18.25 -9.01
N LEU A 272 14.09 17.28 -9.16
CA LEU A 272 13.79 15.86 -8.99
C LEU A 272 13.41 15.53 -7.53
N SER A 273 14.17 16.02 -6.54
CA SER A 273 13.83 15.83 -5.11
C SER A 273 12.44 16.37 -4.76
N PHE A 274 12.10 17.60 -5.21
CA PHE A 274 10.75 18.15 -4.99
C PHE A 274 9.66 17.38 -5.73
N GLY A 275 9.96 16.91 -6.95
CA GLY A 275 9.08 16.02 -7.70
C GLY A 275 8.71 14.77 -6.88
N TRP A 276 9.70 14.12 -6.25
CA TRP A 276 9.46 12.94 -5.42
C TRP A 276 8.71 13.22 -4.12
N ILE A 277 8.90 14.37 -3.49
CA ILE A 277 8.04 14.80 -2.38
C ILE A 277 6.58 14.88 -2.86
N GLY A 278 6.34 15.48 -4.03
CA GLY A 278 5.00 15.56 -4.63
C GLY A 278 4.39 14.18 -4.90
N ILE A 279 5.16 13.26 -5.49
CA ILE A 279 4.71 11.87 -5.73
C ILE A 279 4.46 11.13 -4.41
N ALA A 280 5.28 11.31 -3.40
CA ALA A 280 5.09 10.68 -2.09
C ALA A 280 3.80 11.20 -1.41
N LEU A 281 3.50 12.49 -1.49
CA LEU A 281 2.23 13.06 -1.03
C LEU A 281 1.03 12.51 -1.82
N LEU A 282 1.16 12.33 -3.13
CA LEU A 282 0.13 11.69 -3.95
C LEU A 282 -0.08 10.22 -3.55
N LEU A 283 0.98 9.48 -3.26
CA LEU A 283 0.88 8.10 -2.76
C LEU A 283 0.17 8.02 -1.40
N LEU A 284 0.39 8.98 -0.49
CA LEU A 284 -0.39 9.09 0.74
C LEU A 284 -1.88 9.30 0.43
N TYR A 285 -2.19 10.23 -0.48
CA TYR A 285 -3.56 10.50 -0.91
C TYR A 285 -4.22 9.28 -1.55
N PHE A 286 -3.56 8.57 -2.47
CA PHE A 286 -4.09 7.39 -3.14
C PHE A 286 -4.26 6.22 -2.17
N THR A 287 -3.35 6.05 -1.22
CA THR A 287 -3.47 5.02 -0.18
C THR A 287 -4.69 5.30 0.69
N TYR A 288 -4.84 6.53 1.17
CA TYR A 288 -6.00 6.95 1.97
C TYR A 288 -7.33 6.76 1.22
N THR A 289 -7.42 7.26 -0.03
CA THR A 289 -8.63 7.15 -0.84
C THR A 289 -8.92 5.71 -1.28
N GLY A 290 -7.89 4.90 -1.55
CA GLY A 290 -8.00 3.46 -1.81
C GLY A 290 -8.57 2.69 -0.62
N ILE A 291 -8.11 2.97 0.60
CA ILE A 291 -8.67 2.43 1.85
C ILE A 291 -10.14 2.86 1.98
N ARG A 292 -10.44 4.16 1.78
CA ARG A 292 -11.81 4.69 1.90
C ARG A 292 -12.78 4.09 0.89
N MET A 293 -12.35 3.83 -0.35
CA MET A 293 -13.18 3.14 -1.35
C MET A 293 -13.36 1.65 -0.99
N SER A 294 -12.33 1.05 -0.43
CA SER A 294 -12.36 -0.34 0.05
C SER A 294 -13.10 -0.48 1.38
N ALA A 295 -13.32 0.61 2.15
CA ALA A 295 -14.05 0.67 3.44
C ALA A 295 -15.41 -0.04 3.39
N TRP A 296 -16.08 -0.02 2.24
CA TRP A 296 -17.32 -0.76 2.00
C TRP A 296 -17.12 -2.29 2.05
N ARG A 297 -16.01 -2.82 1.51
CA ARG A 297 -15.64 -4.24 1.66
C ARG A 297 -15.37 -4.62 3.12
N PHE A 298 -14.97 -3.64 3.96
CA PHE A 298 -14.79 -3.82 5.40
C PHE A 298 -16.09 -3.72 6.22
N LYS A 299 -17.22 -3.24 5.66
CA LYS A 299 -18.54 -3.24 6.34
C LYS A 299 -19.11 -4.64 6.58
N GLY A 300 -18.45 -5.70 6.12
CA GLY A 300 -18.79 -7.10 6.37
C GLY A 300 -17.86 -7.84 7.35
N ILE A 301 -16.74 -7.25 7.78
CA ILE A 301 -15.75 -7.94 8.61
C ILE A 301 -15.89 -7.47 10.05
N LYS A 302 -16.89 -8.05 10.72
CA LYS A 302 -16.98 -7.98 12.18
C LYS A 302 -15.85 -8.83 12.76
N ILE A 303 -14.80 -8.19 13.28
CA ILE A 303 -13.98 -8.80 14.32
C ILE A 303 -14.95 -9.17 15.45
N PHE A 304 -15.17 -10.46 15.65
CA PHE A 304 -16.09 -10.99 16.63
C PHE A 304 -15.55 -10.70 18.04
N SER A 305 -15.97 -9.60 18.64
CA SER A 305 -16.07 -9.52 20.09
C SER A 305 -17.28 -10.37 20.52
N PRO A 306 -17.14 -11.35 21.42
CA PRO A 306 -18.26 -12.14 21.92
C PRO A 306 -19.04 -11.31 22.94
N LYS A 307 -19.85 -10.36 22.48
CA LYS A 307 -20.99 -9.89 23.28
C LYS A 307 -22.22 -10.62 22.76
N ALA A 308 -22.89 -11.35 23.65
CA ALA A 308 -24.13 -12.04 23.36
C ALA A 308 -25.12 -11.04 22.73
N HIS A 309 -25.67 -11.40 21.57
CA HIS A 309 -26.75 -10.63 20.96
C HIS A 309 -28.03 -11.41 21.24
N PRO A 310 -28.94 -10.91 22.09
CA PRO A 310 -30.15 -11.62 22.45
C PRO A 310 -31.04 -11.89 21.24
N ILE A 311 -30.98 -11.03 20.20
CA ILE A 311 -31.77 -11.18 18.98
C ILE A 311 -30.94 -11.68 17.79
N ARG A 312 -31.37 -12.80 17.21
CA ARG A 312 -30.86 -13.37 15.97
C ARG A 312 -31.88 -13.26 14.85
N ILE A 313 -31.44 -12.78 13.68
CA ILE A 313 -32.27 -12.72 12.47
C ILE A 313 -31.64 -13.63 11.43
N LEU A 314 -32.41 -14.56 10.88
CA LEU A 314 -31.99 -15.46 9.83
C LEU A 314 -32.76 -15.14 8.56
N TYR A 315 -32.10 -15.28 7.41
CA TYR A 315 -32.78 -15.18 6.11
C TYR A 315 -32.38 -16.32 5.18
N ALA A 316 -33.31 -16.67 4.29
CA ALA A 316 -33.08 -17.48 3.11
C ALA A 316 -33.79 -16.83 1.93
N SER A 317 -33.04 -16.55 0.86
CA SER A 317 -33.47 -15.74 -0.27
C SER A 317 -32.62 -16.04 -1.49
N GLU A 318 -33.24 -16.42 -2.61
CA GLU A 318 -32.52 -16.69 -3.87
C GLU A 318 -32.12 -15.37 -4.57
N SER A 319 -33.11 -14.51 -4.84
CA SER A 319 -32.93 -13.24 -5.56
C SER A 319 -32.57 -12.03 -4.68
N GLY A 320 -32.34 -12.25 -3.37
CA GLY A 320 -32.00 -11.18 -2.43
C GLY A 320 -33.15 -10.28 -1.93
N LYS A 321 -34.38 -10.40 -2.46
CA LYS A 321 -35.54 -9.59 -2.02
C LYS A 321 -35.90 -9.80 -0.54
N THR A 322 -36.08 -11.06 -0.12
CA THR A 322 -36.35 -11.40 1.29
C THR A 322 -35.17 -11.07 2.21
N MET A 323 -33.94 -11.16 1.70
CA MET A 323 -32.76 -10.68 2.41
C MET A 323 -32.86 -9.17 2.69
N ALA A 324 -33.25 -8.36 1.70
CA ALA A 324 -33.42 -6.91 1.88
C ALA A 324 -34.51 -6.58 2.94
N VAL A 325 -35.60 -7.35 3.00
CA VAL A 325 -36.63 -7.20 4.04
C VAL A 325 -36.06 -7.52 5.43
N ALA A 326 -35.30 -8.62 5.56
CA ALA A 326 -34.66 -8.98 6.83
C ALA A 326 -33.64 -7.93 7.32
N TYR A 327 -32.89 -7.30 6.40
CA TYR A 327 -32.00 -6.18 6.75
C TYR A 327 -32.78 -4.92 7.15
N SER A 328 -33.93 -4.66 6.52
CA SER A 328 -34.81 -3.56 6.89
C SER A 328 -35.40 -3.76 8.28
N PHE A 329 -35.83 -4.99 8.60
CA PHE A 329 -36.23 -5.38 9.96
C PHE A 329 -35.11 -5.16 10.99
N GLN A 330 -33.88 -5.59 10.68
CA GLN A 330 -32.72 -5.35 11.56
C GLN A 330 -32.50 -3.85 11.81
N LYS A 331 -32.62 -3.04 10.77
CA LYS A 331 -32.43 -1.59 10.86
C LYS A 331 -33.52 -0.93 11.71
N GLN A 332 -34.76 -1.40 11.63
CA GLN A 332 -35.86 -0.94 12.50
C GLN A 332 -35.57 -1.24 13.98
N LEU A 333 -35.16 -2.46 14.32
CA LEU A 333 -34.74 -2.81 15.69
C LEU A 333 -33.58 -1.93 16.17
N LYS A 334 -32.60 -1.66 15.30
CA LYS A 334 -31.46 -0.82 15.63
C LYS A 334 -31.86 0.62 15.96
N LYS A 335 -32.87 1.19 15.27
CA LYS A 335 -33.39 2.54 15.58
C LYS A 335 -34.00 2.62 16.98
N GLN A 336 -34.51 1.51 17.50
CA GLN A 336 -35.05 1.41 18.86
C GLN A 336 -33.98 1.04 19.90
N GLY A 337 -32.69 1.10 19.53
CA GLY A 337 -31.58 0.75 20.42
C GLY A 337 -31.35 -0.76 20.60
N ILE A 338 -32.15 -1.60 19.93
CA ILE A 338 -32.10 -3.05 20.10
C ILE A 338 -30.98 -3.63 19.22
N LYS A 339 -30.01 -4.29 19.86
CA LYS A 339 -28.87 -4.92 19.17
C LYS A 339 -29.25 -6.30 18.65
N SER A 340 -29.26 -6.47 17.33
CA SER A 340 -29.56 -7.74 16.67
C SER A 340 -28.48 -8.17 15.68
N ARG A 341 -28.41 -9.47 15.39
CA ARG A 341 -27.44 -10.04 14.46
C ARG A 341 -28.10 -10.84 13.35
N ILE A 342 -27.92 -10.37 12.12
CA ILE A 342 -28.42 -11.01 10.91
C ILE A 342 -27.39 -11.97 10.28
N SER A 343 -27.83 -13.09 9.72
CA SER A 343 -27.06 -13.99 8.85
C SER A 343 -27.97 -14.81 7.95
N SER A 344 -27.43 -15.41 6.87
CA SER A 344 -28.17 -16.46 6.17
C SER A 344 -28.42 -17.66 7.08
N ILE A 345 -29.43 -18.48 6.76
CA ILE A 345 -29.68 -19.73 7.50
C ILE A 345 -28.44 -20.63 7.45
N ASN A 346 -27.82 -20.84 6.28
CA ASN A 346 -26.61 -21.66 6.15
C ASN A 346 -25.40 -21.13 6.96
N GLY A 347 -25.36 -19.82 7.22
CA GLY A 347 -24.30 -19.17 7.99
C GLY A 347 -24.58 -19.10 9.49
N PHE A 348 -25.71 -19.62 9.96
CA PHE A 348 -26.06 -19.59 11.38
C PHE A 348 -25.25 -20.64 12.15
N LYS A 349 -24.62 -20.18 13.24
CA LYS A 349 -24.03 -21.02 14.27
C LYS A 349 -24.60 -20.57 15.60
N TYR A 350 -25.12 -21.52 16.37
CA TYR A 350 -25.62 -21.26 17.71
C TYR A 350 -24.50 -20.73 18.61
N LYS A 351 -24.86 -19.80 19.49
CA LYS A 351 -24.03 -19.29 20.60
C LYS A 351 -24.95 -19.06 21.79
N GLU A 352 -24.44 -19.22 23.00
CA GLU A 352 -25.19 -18.93 24.21
C GLU A 352 -25.60 -17.44 24.29
N GLY A 353 -26.71 -17.18 24.98
CA GLY A 353 -27.29 -15.85 25.15
C GLY A 353 -28.15 -15.36 23.98
N ILE A 354 -28.65 -16.26 23.13
CA ILE A 354 -29.74 -15.96 22.19
C ILE A 354 -31.06 -16.13 22.95
N GLU A 355 -31.91 -15.11 22.93
CA GLU A 355 -33.25 -15.10 23.53
C GLU A 355 -34.34 -15.11 22.46
N GLN A 356 -34.08 -14.52 21.29
CA GLN A 356 -35.06 -14.39 20.21
C GLN A 356 -34.48 -14.75 18.84
N LEU A 357 -35.26 -15.47 18.04
CA LEU A 357 -34.90 -15.95 16.70
C LEU A 357 -35.99 -15.59 15.67
N PHE A 358 -35.67 -14.67 14.76
CA PHE A 358 -36.56 -14.29 13.65
C PHE A 358 -36.07 -14.92 12.35
N VAL A 359 -36.93 -15.62 11.61
CA VAL A 359 -36.56 -16.30 10.36
C VAL A 359 -37.38 -15.77 9.18
N PHE A 360 -36.69 -15.26 8.17
CA PHE A 360 -37.26 -14.75 6.92
C PHE A 360 -36.98 -15.76 5.81
N ALA A 361 -37.99 -16.50 5.38
CA ALA A 361 -37.82 -17.68 4.52
C ALA A 361 -38.56 -17.52 3.20
N ALA A 362 -37.82 -17.33 2.10
CA ALA A 362 -38.40 -17.38 0.76
C ALA A 362 -38.52 -18.83 0.27
N THR A 363 -39.67 -19.19 -0.31
CA THR A 363 -39.84 -20.46 -1.01
C THR A 363 -39.34 -20.33 -2.46
N TYR A 364 -38.60 -21.33 -2.95
CA TYR A 364 -38.12 -21.38 -4.34
C TYR A 364 -38.55 -22.68 -5.03
N GLY A 365 -38.62 -22.68 -6.35
CA GLY A 365 -39.00 -23.87 -7.14
C GLY A 365 -40.33 -24.47 -6.68
N ASP A 366 -40.35 -25.79 -6.49
CA ASP A 366 -41.53 -26.57 -6.08
C ASP A 366 -41.59 -26.74 -4.54
N GLY A 367 -41.54 -25.63 -3.81
CA GLY A 367 -41.63 -25.62 -2.34
C GLY A 367 -40.29 -25.71 -1.61
N GLU A 368 -39.17 -25.58 -2.32
CA GLU A 368 -37.82 -25.84 -1.81
C GLU A 368 -37.19 -24.64 -1.10
N ALA A 369 -36.09 -24.93 -0.39
CA ALA A 369 -35.23 -23.93 0.24
C ALA A 369 -34.35 -23.21 -0.80
N PRO A 370 -34.13 -21.90 -0.67
CA PRO A 370 -33.13 -21.18 -1.44
C PRO A 370 -31.71 -21.71 -1.19
N SER A 371 -30.78 -21.42 -2.10
CA SER A 371 -29.38 -21.86 -2.04
C SER A 371 -28.67 -21.48 -0.73
N ASN A 372 -28.99 -20.31 -0.16
CA ASN A 372 -28.47 -19.84 1.13
C ASN A 372 -29.23 -20.35 2.37
N GLY A 373 -30.23 -21.22 2.17
CA GLY A 373 -30.97 -21.95 3.20
C GLY A 373 -30.98 -23.47 3.01
N SER A 374 -30.27 -24.02 2.02
CA SER A 374 -30.23 -25.46 1.74
C SER A 374 -29.82 -26.36 2.91
N LYS A 375 -29.00 -25.86 3.85
CA LYS A 375 -28.54 -26.57 5.06
C LYS A 375 -29.40 -26.27 6.29
N TRP A 376 -30.64 -25.79 6.11
CA TRP A 376 -31.48 -25.34 7.22
C TRP A 376 -31.75 -26.40 8.28
N LYS A 377 -32.02 -27.66 7.90
CA LYS A 377 -32.33 -28.74 8.86
C LYS A 377 -31.18 -28.97 9.82
N SER A 378 -29.97 -29.21 9.31
CA SER A 378 -28.78 -29.43 10.14
C SER A 378 -28.45 -28.20 10.99
N THR A 379 -28.61 -27.01 10.40
CA THR A 379 -28.30 -25.74 11.08
C THR A 379 -29.26 -25.46 12.24
N LEU A 380 -30.57 -25.57 12.04
CA LEU A 380 -31.56 -25.35 13.10
C LEU A 380 -31.55 -26.50 14.12
N ASN A 381 -31.21 -27.73 13.70
CA ASN A 381 -31.01 -28.85 14.62
C ASN A 381 -29.80 -28.68 15.55
N SER A 382 -28.81 -27.85 15.19
CA SER A 382 -27.67 -27.54 16.06
C SER A 382 -28.02 -26.73 17.33
N ILE A 383 -29.21 -26.12 17.41
CA ILE A 383 -29.65 -25.40 18.62
C ILE A 383 -29.84 -26.42 19.78
N PRO A 384 -29.23 -26.23 20.96
CA PRO A 384 -29.41 -27.14 22.08
C PRO A 384 -30.86 -27.18 22.61
N LYS A 385 -31.27 -28.32 23.16
CA LYS A 385 -32.63 -28.52 23.72
C LYS A 385 -32.86 -27.78 25.04
N ASN A 386 -31.82 -27.47 25.79
CA ASN A 386 -31.86 -26.77 27.08
C ASN A 386 -31.86 -25.24 26.94
N THR A 387 -32.43 -24.73 25.85
CA THR A 387 -32.53 -23.28 25.60
C THR A 387 -33.92 -22.76 25.97
N SER A 388 -34.08 -21.44 26.03
CA SER A 388 -35.39 -20.78 26.15
C SER A 388 -35.46 -19.65 25.14
N ILE A 389 -35.49 -20.03 23.86
CA ILE A 389 -35.51 -19.08 22.75
C ILE A 389 -36.94 -18.90 22.25
N GLN A 390 -37.36 -17.65 22.12
CA GLN A 390 -38.59 -17.29 21.45
C GLN A 390 -38.34 -17.15 19.94
N PHE A 391 -39.22 -17.66 19.07
CA PHE A 391 -39.04 -17.57 17.63
C PHE A 391 -40.28 -17.09 16.87
N SER A 392 -40.05 -16.54 15.68
CA SER A 392 -41.09 -16.22 14.71
C SER A 392 -40.57 -16.42 13.29
N VAL A 393 -41.42 -16.97 12.42
CA VAL A 393 -41.11 -17.23 11.02
C VAL A 393 -42.01 -16.37 10.13
N LEU A 394 -41.41 -15.71 9.16
CA LEU A 394 -42.06 -14.99 8.07
C LEU A 394 -41.74 -15.70 6.76
N GLY A 395 -42.76 -16.35 6.18
CA GLY A 395 -42.65 -17.05 4.90
C GLY A 395 -42.95 -16.10 3.74
N PHE A 396 -42.12 -16.14 2.70
CA PHE A 396 -42.34 -15.40 1.45
C PHE A 396 -42.59 -16.40 0.33
N GLY A 397 -43.66 -16.19 -0.42
CA GLY A 397 -44.02 -17.05 -1.54
C GLY A 397 -44.96 -16.35 -2.50
N SER A 398 -45.56 -17.10 -3.40
CA SER A 398 -46.60 -16.60 -4.29
C SER A 398 -47.75 -17.59 -4.36
N MET A 399 -48.98 -17.09 -4.26
CA MET A 399 -50.20 -17.89 -4.38
C MET A 399 -50.39 -18.45 -5.81
N PHE A 400 -49.59 -18.01 -6.78
CA PHE A 400 -49.56 -18.61 -8.13
C PHE A 400 -48.99 -20.02 -8.15
N TYR A 401 -48.32 -20.46 -7.08
CA TYR A 401 -47.72 -21.79 -6.99
C TYR A 401 -48.47 -22.64 -5.94
N PRO A 402 -48.71 -23.95 -6.21
CA PRO A 402 -49.44 -24.83 -5.28
C PRO A 402 -48.82 -24.90 -3.87
N LYS A 403 -47.49 -24.84 -3.78
CA LYS A 403 -46.73 -24.92 -2.52
C LYS A 403 -46.45 -23.54 -1.92
N TYR A 404 -47.50 -22.74 -1.72
CA TYR A 404 -47.39 -21.37 -1.22
C TYR A 404 -46.77 -21.30 0.19
N CYS A 405 -45.60 -20.64 0.28
CA CYS A 405 -44.80 -20.50 1.51
C CYS A 405 -44.35 -21.82 2.16
N LYS A 406 -44.31 -22.92 1.41
CA LYS A 406 -44.01 -24.26 1.95
C LYS A 406 -42.71 -24.34 2.77
N PHE A 407 -41.63 -23.73 2.27
CA PHE A 407 -40.36 -23.70 3.01
C PHE A 407 -40.46 -22.97 4.37
N GLY A 408 -41.25 -21.90 4.44
CA GLY A 408 -41.53 -21.21 5.71
C GLY A 408 -42.33 -22.07 6.68
N GLU A 409 -43.29 -22.85 6.19
CA GLU A 409 -44.03 -23.84 6.99
C GLU A 409 -43.10 -24.92 7.54
N ASP A 410 -42.22 -25.48 6.71
CA ASP A 410 -41.33 -26.56 7.11
C ASP A 410 -40.34 -26.11 8.21
N ILE A 411 -39.83 -24.88 8.14
CA ILE A 411 -39.01 -24.29 9.20
C ILE A 411 -39.81 -24.12 10.48
N ASP A 412 -41.00 -23.56 10.36
CA ASP A 412 -41.85 -23.26 11.51
C ASP A 412 -42.26 -24.54 12.26
N GLU A 413 -42.64 -25.59 11.54
CA GLU A 413 -42.95 -26.89 12.12
C GLU A 413 -41.74 -27.51 12.83
N LEU A 414 -40.55 -27.42 12.22
CA LEU A 414 -39.32 -27.94 12.83
C LEU A 414 -38.98 -27.20 14.12
N LEU A 415 -39.08 -25.86 14.13
CA LEU A 415 -38.80 -25.06 15.33
C LEU A 415 -39.87 -25.30 16.41
N LYS A 416 -41.14 -25.45 16.03
CA LYS A 416 -42.25 -25.74 16.96
C LYS A 416 -42.09 -27.09 17.66
N LYS A 417 -41.57 -28.11 16.97
CA LYS A 417 -41.36 -29.46 17.54
C LYS A 417 -40.16 -29.54 18.50
N LYS A 418 -39.31 -28.51 18.53
CA LYS A 418 -38.03 -28.56 19.25
C LYS A 418 -38.17 -28.05 20.68
N LEU A 419 -37.71 -28.87 21.65
CA LEU A 419 -37.63 -28.48 23.06
C LEU A 419 -36.73 -27.24 23.24
N GLY A 420 -37.18 -26.31 24.08
CA GLY A 420 -36.48 -25.06 24.37
C GLY A 420 -36.79 -23.90 23.41
N LEU A 421 -37.66 -24.12 22.42
CA LEU A 421 -38.14 -23.08 21.51
C LEU A 421 -39.63 -22.78 21.76
N THR A 422 -39.98 -21.50 21.83
CA THR A 422 -41.36 -21.03 22.01
C THR A 422 -41.76 -20.08 20.90
N ARG A 423 -42.93 -20.28 20.31
CA ARG A 423 -43.39 -19.47 19.18
C ARG A 423 -44.02 -18.16 19.68
N ILE A 424 -43.56 -17.01 19.17
CA ILE A 424 -44.08 -15.67 19.55
C ILE A 424 -45.44 -15.41 18.91
N ILE A 425 -45.52 -15.63 17.59
CA ILE A 425 -46.72 -15.49 16.77
C ILE A 425 -46.80 -16.64 15.74
N PRO A 426 -48.00 -17.01 15.27
CA PRO A 426 -48.15 -17.90 14.12
C PRO A 426 -47.34 -17.46 12.90
N LEU A 427 -47.05 -18.42 12.02
CA LEU A 427 -46.33 -18.21 10.77
C LEU A 427 -47.13 -17.22 9.97
N HIS A 428 -46.50 -16.13 9.61
CA HIS A 428 -47.10 -15.16 8.72
C HIS A 428 -46.57 -15.40 7.32
N LYS A 429 -47.46 -15.31 6.33
CA LYS A 429 -47.14 -15.58 4.92
C LYS A 429 -47.27 -14.28 4.14
N VAL A 430 -46.28 -13.97 3.31
CA VAL A 430 -46.24 -12.79 2.46
C VAL A 430 -46.38 -13.23 1.01
N ASN A 431 -47.48 -12.82 0.37
CA ASN A 431 -47.71 -13.06 -1.05
C ASN A 431 -46.94 -12.04 -1.90
N GLN A 432 -46.04 -12.50 -2.76
CA GLN A 432 -45.34 -11.68 -3.76
C GLN A 432 -44.67 -10.41 -3.21
N GLN A 433 -44.08 -10.48 -2.00
CA GLN A 433 -43.44 -9.33 -1.35
C GLN A 433 -44.46 -8.17 -1.13
N ASN A 434 -45.70 -8.48 -0.78
CA ASN A 434 -46.69 -7.47 -0.44
C ASN A 434 -46.33 -6.78 0.89
N VAL A 435 -46.29 -5.45 0.84
CA VAL A 435 -45.98 -4.58 1.99
C VAL A 435 -47.04 -4.69 3.09
N VAL A 436 -48.30 -4.90 2.71
CA VAL A 436 -49.44 -4.99 3.65
C VAL A 436 -49.29 -6.21 4.55
N ASP A 437 -49.05 -7.40 3.98
CA ASP A 437 -48.77 -8.63 4.73
C ASP A 437 -47.60 -8.42 5.70
N TYR A 438 -46.52 -7.79 5.24
CA TYR A 438 -45.39 -7.51 6.13
C TYR A 438 -45.74 -6.52 7.26
N LYS A 439 -46.57 -5.52 6.99
CA LYS A 439 -47.02 -4.57 8.00
C LYS A 439 -47.89 -5.26 9.05
N GLU A 440 -48.76 -6.17 8.65
CA GLU A 440 -49.57 -6.99 9.57
C GLU A 440 -48.71 -7.90 10.45
N TYR A 441 -47.68 -8.52 9.85
CA TYR A 441 -46.67 -9.26 10.60
C TYR A 441 -46.00 -8.40 11.66
N LEU A 442 -45.52 -7.20 11.27
CA LEU A 442 -44.84 -6.30 12.21
C LEU A 442 -45.76 -5.83 13.32
N LEU A 443 -47.00 -5.49 13.02
CA LEU A 443 -48.01 -5.09 14.02
C LEU A 443 -48.20 -6.21 15.05
N SER A 444 -48.45 -7.42 14.58
CA SER A 444 -48.67 -8.60 15.44
C SER A 444 -47.44 -8.92 16.29
N LEU A 445 -46.25 -8.84 15.68
CA LEU A 445 -45.00 -9.15 16.36
C LEU A 445 -44.64 -8.09 17.40
N PHE A 446 -44.69 -6.81 17.03
CA PHE A 446 -44.28 -5.71 17.91
C PHE A 446 -45.25 -5.56 19.08
N GLN A 447 -46.54 -5.81 18.87
CA GLN A 447 -47.51 -5.87 19.96
C GLN A 447 -47.17 -6.96 20.97
N LYS A 448 -46.82 -8.18 20.52
CA LYS A 448 -46.40 -9.28 21.41
C LYS A 448 -45.09 -8.99 22.14
N LEU A 449 -44.16 -8.31 21.47
CA LEU A 449 -42.86 -7.93 22.02
C LEU A 449 -42.90 -6.63 22.85
N LYS A 450 -44.07 -5.98 22.96
CA LYS A 450 -44.24 -4.66 23.60
C LYS A 450 -43.29 -3.59 23.03
N LEU A 451 -43.08 -3.60 21.71
CA LEU A 451 -42.26 -2.64 20.98
C LEU A 451 -43.16 -1.56 20.33
N SER A 452 -42.63 -0.34 20.24
CA SER A 452 -43.28 0.75 19.50
C SER A 452 -43.24 0.49 17.99
N MET A 453 -44.31 0.78 17.26
CA MET A 453 -44.27 0.76 15.79
C MET A 453 -43.38 1.88 15.24
N PRO A 454 -42.63 1.65 14.14
CA PRO A 454 -41.82 2.70 13.53
C PRO A 454 -42.71 3.74 12.82
N GLU A 455 -42.39 5.03 12.97
CA GLU A 455 -43.10 6.14 12.29
C GLU A 455 -43.05 6.03 10.75
N LYS A 456 -41.96 5.49 10.21
CA LYS A 456 -41.81 5.19 8.78
C LYS A 456 -41.40 3.73 8.61
N LEU A 457 -42.25 2.96 7.92
CA LEU A 457 -41.97 1.58 7.57
C LEU A 457 -40.78 1.56 6.59
N GLU A 458 -39.70 0.90 6.99
CA GLU A 458 -38.59 0.62 6.08
C GLU A 458 -38.93 -0.64 5.29
N TRP A 459 -39.36 -0.45 4.05
CA TRP A 459 -39.59 -1.49 3.05
C TRP A 459 -38.64 -1.25 1.86
N PRO A 460 -37.90 -2.28 1.39
CA PRO A 460 -36.91 -2.15 0.32
C PRO A 460 -37.52 -2.00 -1.09
#